data_AF-A0A2S0L519-F1
#
_entry.id   AF-A0A2S0L519-F1
#
_cell.length_a   1.000
_cell.length_b   1.000
_cell.length_c   1.000
_cell.angle_alpha   90.00
_cell.angle_beta   90.00
_cell.angle_gamma   90.00
#
_symmetry.space_group_name_H-M   'P 1'
#
loop_
_entity.id
_entity.type
_entity.pdbx_description
1 polymer ?
#
loop_
_entity_poly.entity_id
_entity_poly.type
_entity_poly.pdbx_seq_one_letter_code
_entity_poly.pdbx_strand_id
1 'polypeptide(L)'
;MRLLAMISSAIMVIVGTFCVANSTAAFTSVAFVVGSALLIMGILELVVFRNVGYEENMITKTYVVQAVISAFLGVMFLSGQVSEDVAVTAIFAMMLMTSGLAADFSINIDIKTNSLSEKRTFILGTAMTLLGAYMFFNKSVLNLHVMLLIGIAAILIGIDRFRIGMSLDYNKPEFLSKNEEKLERAKREEKRNTRIAIEATRRSREQRNKIKQLEEEISKERSRRESIAGARRNKK
;
A
#
# COMPACT_ATOMS: atom_id res chain seq x y z
N MET A 1 8.97 -2.23 -18.55
CA MET A 1 9.08 -1.97 -17.09
C MET A 1 8.22 -2.92 -16.27
N ARG A 2 6.89 -2.97 -16.48
CA ARG A 2 6.01 -3.96 -15.82
C ARG A 2 6.50 -5.41 -15.93
N LEU A 3 6.90 -5.85 -17.13
CA LEU A 3 7.42 -7.20 -17.34
C LEU A 3 8.68 -7.50 -16.52
N LEU A 4 9.60 -6.54 -16.39
CA LEU A 4 10.81 -6.70 -15.58
C LEU A 4 10.50 -6.81 -14.08
N ALA A 5 9.58 -5.98 -13.59
CA ALA A 5 9.09 -6.09 -12.22
C ALA A 5 8.41 -7.44 -11.96
N MET A 6 7.57 -7.91 -12.89
CA MET A 6 6.90 -9.21 -12.77
C MET A 6 7.88 -10.39 -12.81
N ILE A 7 8.90 -10.34 -13.68
CA ILE A 7 9.96 -11.37 -13.74
C ILE A 7 10.76 -11.39 -12.44
N SER A 8 11.15 -10.22 -11.93
CA SER A 8 11.85 -10.06 -10.66
C SER A 8 11.09 -10.70 -9.50
N SER A 9 9.79 -10.41 -9.39
CA SER A 9 8.91 -11.02 -8.40
C SER A 9 8.78 -12.53 -8.55
N ALA A 10 8.66 -13.02 -9.78
CA ALA A 10 8.56 -14.46 -10.05
C ALA A 10 9.82 -15.22 -9.60
N ILE A 11 11.01 -14.66 -9.82
CA ILE A 11 12.28 -15.23 -9.35
C ILE A 11 12.25 -15.39 -7.83
N MET A 12 11.80 -14.36 -7.10
CA MET A 12 11.74 -14.40 -5.64
C MET A 12 10.75 -15.46 -5.13
N VAL A 13 9.59 -15.61 -5.78
CA VAL A 13 8.63 -16.66 -5.45
C VAL A 13 9.21 -18.05 -5.70
N ILE A 14 9.88 -18.26 -6.84
CA ILE A 14 10.51 -19.55 -7.19
C ILE A 14 11.57 -19.93 -6.16
N VAL A 15 12.43 -18.98 -5.77
CA VAL A 15 13.46 -19.21 -4.76
C VAL A 15 12.85 -19.47 -3.39
N GLY A 16 11.77 -18.77 -3.03
CA GLY A 16 11.03 -19.04 -1.81
C GLY A 16 10.43 -20.45 -1.79
N THR A 17 9.81 -20.89 -2.89
CA THR A 17 9.29 -22.26 -3.03
C THR A 17 10.40 -23.30 -2.93
N PHE A 18 11.56 -23.05 -3.54
CA PHE A 18 12.73 -23.91 -3.42
C PHE A 18 13.22 -24.03 -1.97
N CYS A 19 13.21 -22.93 -1.21
CA CYS A 19 13.56 -22.94 0.21
C CYS A 19 12.56 -23.73 1.06
N VAL A 20 11.26 -23.65 0.76
CA VAL A 20 10.23 -24.46 1.44
C VAL A 20 10.41 -25.95 1.15
N ALA A 21 10.68 -26.31 -0.11
CA ALA A 21 10.90 -27.70 -0.52
C ALA A 21 12.16 -28.30 0.14
N ASN A 22 13.18 -27.48 0.38
CA ASN A 22 14.43 -27.87 1.05
C ASN A 22 14.49 -27.37 2.50
N SER A 23 13.35 -27.37 3.20
CA SER A 23 13.21 -26.77 4.54
C SER A 23 14.10 -27.36 5.64
N THR A 24 14.63 -28.58 5.45
CA THR A 24 15.53 -29.25 6.41
C THR A 24 17.00 -28.93 6.18
N ALA A 25 17.36 -28.26 5.08
CA ALA A 25 18.73 -27.88 4.79
C ALA A 25 19.17 -26.67 5.63
N ALA A 26 20.47 -26.58 5.90
CA ALA A 26 21.06 -25.40 6.50
C ALA A 26 21.01 -24.21 5.54
N PHE A 27 20.70 -23.01 6.03
CA PHE A 27 20.59 -21.81 5.20
C PHE A 27 21.87 -21.54 4.40
N THR A 28 23.04 -21.84 4.96
CA THR A 28 24.34 -21.70 4.31
C THR A 28 24.44 -22.39 2.95
N SER A 29 23.71 -23.50 2.74
CA SER A 29 23.69 -24.22 1.46
C SER A 29 22.90 -23.50 0.38
N VAL A 30 21.97 -22.61 0.74
CA VAL A 30 21.06 -21.91 -0.18
C VAL A 30 21.26 -20.39 -0.14
N ALA A 31 22.11 -19.89 0.76
CA ALA A 31 22.46 -18.48 0.91
C ALA A 31 22.90 -17.83 -0.41
N PHE A 32 23.63 -18.56 -1.25
CA PHE A 32 24.03 -18.07 -2.58
C PHE A 32 22.82 -17.86 -3.52
N VAL A 33 21.88 -18.80 -3.52
CA VAL A 33 20.66 -18.72 -4.36
C VAL A 33 19.75 -17.60 -3.88
N VAL A 34 19.56 -17.49 -2.56
CA VAL A 34 18.74 -16.42 -1.96
C VAL A 34 19.40 -15.05 -2.14
N GLY A 35 20.71 -14.95 -1.90
CA GLY A 35 21.47 -13.72 -2.07
C GLY A 35 21.48 -13.21 -3.52
N SER A 36 21.67 -14.12 -4.49
CA SER A 36 21.60 -13.75 -5.92
C SER A 36 20.20 -13.30 -6.32
N ALA A 37 19.15 -13.95 -5.83
CA ALA A 37 17.76 -13.54 -6.09
C ALA A 37 17.46 -12.15 -5.50
N LEU A 38 17.86 -11.89 -4.26
CA LEU A 38 17.70 -10.58 -3.61
C LEU A 38 18.48 -9.47 -4.34
N LEU A 39 19.70 -9.77 -4.80
CA LEU A 39 20.52 -8.84 -5.57
C LEU A 39 19.86 -8.49 -6.91
N ILE A 40 19.47 -9.50 -7.69
CA ILE A 40 18.82 -9.34 -8.99
C ILE A 40 17.51 -8.57 -8.80
N MET A 41 16.72 -8.95 -7.81
CA MET A 41 15.45 -8.30 -7.51
C MET A 41 15.65 -6.82 -7.16
N GLY A 42 16.57 -6.51 -6.25
CA GLY A 42 16.88 -5.13 -5.86
C GLY A 42 17.36 -4.28 -7.02
N ILE A 43 18.25 -4.80 -7.88
CA ILE A 43 18.75 -4.09 -9.07
C ILE A 43 17.62 -3.85 -10.08
N LEU A 44 16.81 -4.87 -10.37
CA LEU A 44 15.69 -4.74 -11.32
C LEU A 44 14.66 -3.73 -10.83
N GLU A 45 14.32 -3.74 -9.54
CA GLU A 45 13.42 -2.76 -8.94
C GLU A 45 13.98 -1.35 -9.03
N LEU A 46 15.28 -1.15 -8.74
CA LEU A 46 15.92 0.17 -8.88
C LEU A 46 15.86 0.69 -10.32
N VAL A 47 16.09 -0.18 -11.31
CA VAL A 47 15.95 0.18 -12.74
C VAL A 47 14.50 0.50 -13.09
N VAL A 48 13.55 -0.26 -12.55
CA VAL A 48 12.11 -0.04 -12.76
C VAL A 48 11.68 1.32 -12.21
N PHE A 49 12.00 1.62 -10.96
CA PHE A 49 11.60 2.87 -10.32
C PHE A 49 12.33 4.08 -10.91
N ARG A 50 13.61 3.95 -11.31
CA ARG A 50 14.35 5.02 -12.00
C ARG A 50 13.71 5.43 -13.32
N ASN A 51 13.19 4.46 -14.09
CA ASN A 51 12.64 4.72 -15.43
C ASN A 51 11.15 5.12 -15.42
N VAL A 52 10.43 4.85 -14.34
CA VAL A 52 9.01 5.24 -14.18
C VAL A 52 8.86 6.67 -13.68
N GLY A 53 9.93 7.25 -13.14
CA GLY A 53 9.90 8.60 -12.57
C GLY A 53 9.38 8.57 -11.14
N TYR A 54 10.06 9.30 -10.26
CA TYR A 54 9.62 9.49 -8.89
C TYR A 54 8.45 10.48 -8.88
N GLU A 55 7.23 10.02 -9.14
CA GLU A 55 6.08 10.84 -8.71
C GLU A 55 6.16 11.02 -7.19
N GLU A 56 5.82 12.20 -6.68
CA GLU A 56 6.02 12.68 -5.29
C GLU A 56 5.35 11.82 -4.19
N ASN A 57 4.78 10.67 -4.55
CA ASN A 57 4.17 9.71 -3.67
C ASN A 57 5.21 9.08 -2.72
N MET A 58 4.99 9.27 -1.41
CA MET A 58 5.78 8.71 -0.31
C MET A 58 5.91 7.18 -0.40
N ILE A 59 4.90 6.51 -0.96
CA ILE A 59 4.86 5.06 -1.17
C ILE A 59 5.99 4.60 -2.11
N THR A 60 6.19 5.29 -3.24
CA THR A 60 7.25 4.98 -4.22
C THR A 60 8.64 5.12 -3.59
N LYS A 61 8.82 6.11 -2.70
CA LYS A 61 10.08 6.31 -1.97
C LYS A 61 10.38 5.15 -1.02
N THR A 62 9.39 4.66 -0.28
CA THR A 62 9.56 3.53 0.64
C THR A 62 10.02 2.26 -0.11
N TYR A 63 9.41 1.96 -1.26
CA TYR A 63 9.78 0.79 -2.04
C TYR A 63 11.16 0.89 -2.69
N VAL A 64 11.59 2.11 -3.09
CA VAL A 64 12.95 2.34 -3.58
C VAL A 64 13.98 2.09 -2.48
N VAL A 65 13.74 2.60 -1.27
CA VAL A 65 14.61 2.32 -0.11
C VAL A 65 14.68 0.81 0.13
N GLN A 66 13.55 0.12 0.05
CA GLN A 66 13.51 -1.33 0.22
C GLN A 66 14.24 -2.10 -0.90
N ALA A 67 14.24 -1.60 -2.14
CA ALA A 67 15.02 -2.16 -3.24
C ALA A 67 16.53 -2.01 -3.00
N VAL A 68 16.99 -0.86 -2.48
CA VAL A 68 18.38 -0.65 -2.06
C VAL A 68 18.77 -1.61 -0.95
N ILE A 69 17.92 -1.75 0.08
CA ILE A 69 18.16 -2.68 1.19
C ILE A 69 18.26 -4.12 0.66
N SER A 70 17.37 -4.52 -0.26
CA SER A 70 17.38 -5.86 -0.85
C SER A 70 18.65 -6.13 -1.64
N ALA A 71 19.11 -5.17 -2.45
CA ALA A 71 20.36 -5.29 -3.19
C ALA A 71 21.56 -5.43 -2.24
N PHE A 72 21.61 -4.60 -1.20
CA PHE A 72 22.68 -4.66 -0.20
C PHE A 72 22.69 -6.00 0.56
N LEU A 73 21.52 -6.48 0.99
CA LEU A 73 21.38 -7.80 1.61
C LEU A 73 21.81 -8.94 0.68
N GLY A 74 21.50 -8.83 -0.62
CA GLY A 74 22.01 -9.76 -1.63
C GLY A 74 23.53 -9.85 -1.62
N VAL A 75 24.22 -8.70 -1.61
CA VAL A 75 25.69 -8.65 -1.49
C VAL A 75 26.18 -9.26 -0.17
N MET A 76 25.52 -8.96 0.96
CA MET A 76 25.91 -9.49 2.26
C MET A 76 25.81 -11.02 2.33
N PHE A 77 24.73 -11.60 1.79
CA PHE A 77 24.55 -13.05 1.72
C PHE A 77 25.56 -13.70 0.77
N LEU A 78 25.82 -13.11 -0.39
CA LEU A 78 26.81 -13.60 -1.36
C LEU A 78 28.24 -13.53 -0.80
N SER A 79 28.53 -12.55 0.05
CA SER A 79 29.83 -12.38 0.70
C SER A 79 30.01 -13.26 1.95
N GLY A 80 28.99 -14.04 2.32
CA GLY A 80 29.02 -14.90 3.51
C GLY A 80 29.04 -14.17 4.85
N GLN A 81 28.78 -12.85 4.86
CA GLN A 81 28.79 -12.04 6.09
C GLN A 81 27.61 -12.36 7.01
N VAL A 82 26.55 -12.95 6.46
CA VAL A 82 25.34 -13.34 7.19
C VAL A 82 25.10 -14.83 6.95
N SER A 83 25.61 -15.66 7.84
CA SER A 83 25.47 -17.12 7.79
C SER A 83 24.72 -17.70 9.00
N GLU A 84 24.58 -16.93 10.07
CA GLU A 84 23.91 -17.38 11.28
C GLU A 84 22.38 -17.34 11.13
N ASP A 85 21.74 -18.49 11.37
CA ASP A 85 20.29 -18.66 11.29
C ASP A 85 19.49 -17.59 12.04
N VAL A 86 19.97 -17.12 13.19
CA VAL A 86 19.30 -16.07 13.98
C VAL A 86 19.34 -14.73 13.25
N ALA A 87 20.49 -14.34 12.71
CA ALA A 87 20.66 -13.10 11.96
C ALA A 87 19.84 -13.12 10.66
N VAL A 88 19.89 -14.24 9.93
CA VAL A 88 19.13 -14.42 8.70
C VAL A 88 17.63 -14.30 8.97
N THR A 89 17.14 -14.99 10.01
CA THR A 89 15.72 -14.94 10.41
C THR A 89 15.31 -13.51 10.78
N ALA A 90 16.12 -12.78 11.56
CA ALA A 90 15.84 -11.41 11.95
C ALA A 90 15.80 -10.45 10.74
N ILE A 91 16.69 -10.62 9.77
CA ILE A 91 16.71 -9.82 8.54
C ILE A 91 15.42 -10.01 7.73
N PHE A 92 15.03 -11.27 7.48
CA PHE A 92 13.78 -11.56 6.76
C PHE A 92 12.54 -11.12 7.54
N ALA A 93 12.56 -11.23 8.87
CA ALA A 93 11.50 -10.71 9.74
C ALA A 93 11.33 -9.19 9.60
N MET A 94 12.42 -8.43 9.68
CA MET A 94 12.40 -6.97 9.49
C MET A 94 11.94 -6.59 8.08
N MET A 95 12.40 -7.30 7.05
CA MET A 95 11.99 -7.04 5.68
C MET A 95 10.50 -7.30 5.48
N LEU A 96 9.96 -8.40 6.03
CA LEU A 96 8.53 -8.69 5.98
C LEU A 96 7.70 -7.63 6.71
N MET A 97 8.11 -7.24 7.93
CA MET A 97 7.37 -6.24 8.72
C MET A 97 7.36 -4.87 8.04
N THR A 98 8.51 -4.43 7.54
CA THR A 98 8.59 -3.14 6.84
C THR A 98 7.75 -3.12 5.56
N SER A 99 7.75 -4.22 4.79
CA SER A 99 6.87 -4.38 3.61
C SER A 99 5.39 -4.39 3.99
N GLY A 100 5.04 -5.16 5.03
CA GLY A 100 3.66 -5.30 5.49
C GLY A 100 3.08 -3.99 6.00
N LEU A 101 3.85 -3.26 6.82
CA LEU A 101 3.47 -1.93 7.28
C LEU A 101 3.36 -0.94 6.13
N ALA A 102 4.29 -0.95 5.16
CA ALA A 102 4.19 -0.09 3.98
C ALA A 102 2.91 -0.37 3.17
N ALA A 103 2.54 -1.64 3.01
CA ALA A 103 1.31 -2.04 2.35
C ALA A 103 0.07 -1.58 3.14
N ASP A 104 0.06 -1.71 4.46
CA ASP A 104 -1.07 -1.30 5.31
C ASP A 104 -1.25 0.22 5.34
N PHE A 105 -0.16 1.00 5.43
CA PHE A 105 -0.20 2.47 5.40
C PHE A 105 -0.51 3.05 4.02
N SER A 106 -0.32 2.28 2.95
CA SER A 106 -0.65 2.72 1.58
C SER A 106 -2.15 2.87 1.33
N ILE A 107 -2.99 2.29 2.19
CA ILE A 107 -4.43 2.23 2.03
C ILE A 107 -5.09 3.24 2.97
N ASN A 108 -6.11 3.95 2.48
CA ASN A 108 -6.93 4.77 3.37
C ASN A 108 -7.65 3.85 4.37
N ILE A 109 -7.47 4.07 5.68
CA ILE A 109 -7.90 3.17 6.78
C ILE A 109 -9.44 3.02 6.87
N ASP A 110 -10.21 3.66 5.99
CA ASP A 110 -11.65 3.51 5.92
C ASP A 110 -12.08 2.18 5.22
N ILE A 111 -11.93 1.08 5.97
CA ILE A 111 -12.23 -0.32 5.60
C ILE A 111 -13.63 -0.51 4.99
N LYS A 112 -14.57 0.40 5.27
CA LYS A 112 -15.97 0.29 4.84
C LYS A 112 -16.19 0.77 3.39
N THR A 113 -15.29 1.63 2.87
CA THR A 113 -15.38 2.19 1.50
C THR A 113 -14.37 1.58 0.53
N ASN A 114 -13.39 0.83 1.04
CA ASN A 114 -12.32 0.24 0.24
C ASN A 114 -12.81 -0.83 -0.74
N SER A 115 -12.23 -0.78 -1.94
CA SER A 115 -12.38 -1.77 -2.99
C SER A 115 -11.88 -3.15 -2.56
N LEU A 116 -12.34 -4.19 -3.25
CA LEU A 116 -11.91 -5.57 -2.98
C LEU A 116 -10.39 -5.74 -3.18
N SER A 117 -9.76 -4.94 -4.04
CA SER A 117 -8.32 -4.93 -4.26
C SER A 117 -7.53 -4.36 -3.08
N GLU A 118 -8.00 -3.26 -2.49
CA GLU A 118 -7.42 -2.62 -1.30
C GLU A 118 -7.57 -3.53 -0.07
N LYS A 119 -8.73 -4.18 0.10
CA LYS A 119 -8.93 -5.17 1.17
C LYS A 119 -7.93 -6.32 1.08
N ARG A 120 -7.62 -6.81 -0.12
CA ARG A 120 -6.56 -7.82 -0.31
C ARG A 120 -5.17 -7.28 0.00
N THR A 121 -4.89 -5.99 -0.25
CA THR A 121 -3.60 -5.37 0.13
C THR A 121 -3.45 -5.33 1.63
N PHE A 122 -4.48 -4.90 2.34
CA PHE A 122 -4.50 -4.84 3.79
C PHE A 122 -4.33 -6.22 4.44
N ILE A 123 -5.09 -7.23 3.98
CA ILE A 123 -4.97 -8.59 4.53
C ILE A 123 -3.57 -9.15 4.33
N LEU A 124 -2.97 -8.89 3.16
CA LEU A 124 -1.61 -9.34 2.85
C LEU A 124 -0.57 -8.59 3.70
N GLY A 125 -0.69 -7.27 3.84
CA GLY A 125 0.21 -6.46 4.67
C GLY A 125 0.15 -6.85 6.15
N THR A 126 -1.05 -7.05 6.69
CA THR A 126 -1.27 -7.55 8.05
C THR A 126 -0.67 -8.96 8.22
N ALA A 127 -0.87 -9.87 7.27
CA ALA A 127 -0.30 -11.22 7.33
C ALA A 127 1.24 -11.21 7.31
N MET A 128 1.85 -10.37 6.48
CA MET A 128 3.31 -10.20 6.44
C MET A 128 3.85 -9.63 7.75
N THR A 129 3.17 -8.64 8.33
CA THR A 129 3.56 -8.04 9.60
C THR A 129 3.49 -9.04 10.75
N LEU A 130 2.41 -9.83 10.82
CA LEU A 130 2.25 -10.87 11.84
C LEU A 130 3.28 -12.00 11.67
N LEU A 131 3.54 -12.44 10.44
CA LEU A 131 4.56 -13.47 10.19
C LEU A 131 5.96 -12.97 10.54
N GLY A 132 6.29 -11.74 10.17
CA GLY A 132 7.57 -11.13 10.54
C GLY A 132 7.73 -11.01 12.06
N ALA A 133 6.69 -10.59 12.78
CA ALA A 133 6.69 -10.57 14.24
C ALA A 133 6.89 -11.98 14.81
N TYR A 134 6.21 -12.99 14.26
CA TYR A 134 6.38 -14.39 14.66
C TYR A 134 7.82 -14.89 14.47
N MET A 135 8.48 -14.55 13.36
CA MET A 135 9.85 -14.99 13.05
C MET A 135 10.86 -14.59 14.13
N PHE A 136 10.68 -13.43 14.79
CA PHE A 136 11.53 -13.04 15.92
C PHE A 136 11.42 -13.98 17.13
N PHE A 137 10.20 -14.48 17.39
CA PHE A 137 9.93 -15.37 18.51
C PHE A 137 9.94 -16.85 18.12
N ASN A 138 10.41 -17.20 16.93
CA ASN A 138 10.35 -18.57 16.41
C ASN A 138 10.92 -19.60 17.41
N LYS A 139 12.10 -19.33 17.98
CA LYS A 139 12.73 -20.23 18.97
C LYS A 139 11.89 -20.45 20.23
N SER A 140 11.03 -19.51 20.59
CA SER A 140 10.23 -19.55 21.82
C SER A 140 8.81 -20.09 21.62
N VAL A 141 8.28 -20.06 20.39
CA VAL A 141 6.87 -20.39 20.12
C VAL A 141 6.70 -21.76 19.48
N LEU A 142 7.10 -21.94 18.21
CA LEU A 142 6.91 -23.23 17.48
C LEU A 142 8.22 -23.87 17.02
N ASN A 143 9.35 -23.16 17.10
CA ASN A 143 10.68 -23.61 16.70
C ASN A 143 10.71 -24.27 15.31
N LEU A 144 10.07 -23.62 14.33
CA LEU A 144 10.06 -24.07 12.95
C LEU A 144 11.45 -23.94 12.33
N HIS A 145 11.73 -24.76 11.32
CA HIS A 145 12.98 -24.68 10.59
C HIS A 145 13.13 -23.30 9.92
N VAL A 146 14.32 -22.72 10.08
CA VAL A 146 14.65 -21.37 9.61
C VAL A 146 14.46 -21.25 8.10
N MET A 147 14.84 -22.27 7.35
CA MET A 147 14.71 -22.31 5.90
C MET A 147 13.25 -22.34 5.42
N LEU A 148 12.35 -22.98 6.18
CA LEU A 148 10.91 -22.93 5.92
C LEU A 148 10.36 -21.51 6.10
N LEU A 149 10.76 -20.83 7.16
CA LEU A 149 10.33 -19.46 7.43
C LEU A 149 10.83 -18.47 6.38
N ILE A 150 12.10 -18.58 6.00
CA ILE A 150 12.69 -17.77 4.93
C ILE A 150 11.98 -18.04 3.60
N GLY A 151 11.65 -19.30 3.30
CA GLY A 151 10.92 -19.67 2.10
C GLY A 151 9.53 -19.03 2.04
N ILE A 152 8.75 -19.12 3.12
CA ILE A 152 7.43 -18.48 3.21
C ILE A 152 7.58 -16.95 3.11
N ALA A 153 8.56 -16.37 3.80
CA ALA A 153 8.85 -14.94 3.75
C ALA A 153 9.16 -14.48 2.32
N ALA A 154 10.04 -15.20 1.62
CA ALA A 154 10.42 -14.91 0.25
C ALA A 154 9.22 -14.97 -0.72
N ILE A 155 8.34 -15.96 -0.56
CA ILE A 155 7.11 -16.06 -1.35
C ILE A 155 6.22 -14.83 -1.12
N LEU A 156 5.99 -14.45 0.14
CA LEU A 156 5.14 -13.30 0.47
C LEU A 156 5.72 -11.99 -0.05
N ILE A 157 7.04 -11.78 0.11
CA ILE A 157 7.74 -10.63 -0.46
C ILE A 157 7.57 -10.61 -1.98
N GLY A 158 7.79 -11.75 -2.65
CA GLY A 158 7.59 -11.87 -4.09
C GLY A 158 6.17 -11.51 -4.54
N ILE A 159 5.14 -12.00 -3.84
CA ILE A 159 3.73 -11.68 -4.14
C ILE A 159 3.44 -10.18 -3.94
N ASP A 160 3.91 -9.58 -2.85
CA ASP A 160 3.75 -8.15 -2.60
C ASP A 160 4.36 -7.31 -3.73
N ARG A 161 5.59 -7.65 -4.13
CA ARG A 161 6.29 -6.97 -5.23
C ARG A 161 5.62 -7.19 -6.57
N PHE A 162 5.06 -8.37 -6.80
CA PHE A 162 4.32 -8.66 -8.03
C PHE A 162 3.09 -7.75 -8.17
N ARG A 163 2.37 -7.51 -7.07
CA ARG A 163 1.21 -6.62 -7.05
C ARG A 163 1.59 -5.18 -7.36
N ILE A 164 2.68 -4.69 -6.78
CA ILE A 164 3.22 -3.35 -7.07
C ILE A 164 3.63 -3.24 -8.54
N GLY A 165 4.27 -4.27 -9.09
CA GLY A 165 4.62 -4.35 -10.50
C GLY A 165 3.40 -4.29 -11.43
N MET A 166 2.26 -4.86 -11.02
CA MET A 166 1.00 -4.77 -11.75
C MET A 166 0.33 -3.40 -11.63
N SER A 167 0.39 -2.76 -10.45
CA SER A 167 -0.23 -1.45 -10.20
C SER A 167 0.58 -0.28 -10.77
N LEU A 168 1.77 -0.54 -11.31
CA LEU A 168 2.65 0.48 -11.88
C LEU A 168 2.06 0.98 -13.21
N ASP A 169 1.23 2.03 -13.20
CA ASP A 169 0.75 2.69 -14.42
C ASP A 169 1.87 3.43 -15.13
N TYR A 170 2.13 3.01 -16.38
CA TYR A 170 3.21 3.54 -17.19
C TYR A 170 2.78 4.89 -17.76
N ASN A 171 3.17 5.98 -17.10
CA ASN A 171 3.11 7.30 -17.71
C ASN A 171 4.25 7.35 -18.76
N LYS A 172 3.92 7.25 -20.05
CA LYS A 172 4.89 7.45 -21.13
C LYS A 172 5.59 8.80 -20.89
N PRO A 173 6.91 8.90 -21.13
CA PRO A 173 7.61 10.17 -21.02
C PRO A 173 6.92 11.23 -21.88
N GLU A 174 6.71 12.40 -21.27
CA GLU A 174 5.91 13.52 -21.75
C GLU A 174 6.33 14.09 -23.13
N PHE A 175 7.44 13.59 -23.69
CA PHE A 175 7.98 13.98 -24.98
C PHE A 175 7.35 13.27 -26.20
N LEU A 176 6.55 12.20 -25.99
CA LEU A 176 5.97 11.41 -27.10
C LEU A 176 4.44 11.40 -27.17
N SER A 177 3.71 11.98 -26.19
CA SER A 177 2.25 12.14 -26.31
C SER A 177 1.92 13.47 -27.00
N LYS A 178 1.76 13.35 -28.32
CA LYS A 178 1.17 14.31 -29.26
C LYS A 178 0.05 15.14 -28.57
N ASN A 179 0.05 16.45 -28.77
CA ASN A 179 -0.86 17.47 -28.19
C ASN A 179 -2.38 17.12 -28.15
N GLU A 180 -2.85 16.15 -28.93
CA GLU A 180 -4.22 15.59 -28.87
C GLU A 180 -4.54 14.93 -27.53
N GLU A 181 -3.60 14.22 -26.90
CA GLU A 181 -3.84 13.55 -25.61
C GLU A 181 -3.86 14.57 -24.44
N LYS A 182 -3.09 15.66 -24.55
CA LYS A 182 -3.16 16.80 -23.61
C LYS A 182 -4.51 17.50 -23.67
N LEU A 183 -5.09 17.63 -24.88
CA LEU A 183 -6.43 18.20 -25.04
C LEU A 183 -7.53 17.28 -24.49
N GLU A 184 -7.38 15.96 -24.65
CA GLU A 184 -8.34 14.99 -24.10
C GLU A 184 -8.26 14.89 -22.56
N ARG A 185 -7.05 14.91 -21.98
CA ARG A 185 -6.84 14.94 -20.53
C ARG A 185 -7.37 16.25 -19.92
N ALA A 186 -7.08 17.40 -20.53
CA ALA A 186 -7.63 18.69 -20.11
C ALA A 186 -9.17 18.71 -20.18
N LYS A 187 -9.78 18.17 -21.25
CA LYS A 187 -11.26 18.05 -21.35
C LYS A 187 -11.86 17.09 -20.32
N ARG A 188 -11.16 16.02 -19.93
CA ARG A 188 -11.63 15.09 -18.89
C ARG A 188 -11.49 15.71 -17.49
N GLU A 189 -10.41 16.42 -17.22
CA GLU A 189 -10.23 17.16 -15.97
C GLU A 189 -11.24 18.30 -15.83
N GLU A 190 -11.51 19.04 -16.90
CA GLU A 190 -12.58 20.06 -16.93
C GLU A 190 -13.97 19.44 -16.64
N LYS A 191 -14.29 18.30 -17.29
CA LYS A 191 -15.55 17.57 -17.01
C LYS A 191 -15.63 17.04 -15.57
N ARG A 192 -14.50 16.71 -14.95
CA ARG A 192 -14.47 16.25 -13.55
C ARG A 192 -14.63 17.43 -12.58
N ASN A 193 -13.95 18.53 -12.84
CA ASN A 193 -14.03 19.76 -12.02
C ASN A 193 -15.43 20.39 -12.11
N THR A 194 -16.05 20.40 -13.29
CA THR A 194 -17.44 20.86 -13.46
C THR A 194 -18.43 19.96 -12.72
N ARG A 195 -18.26 18.63 -12.72
CA ARG A 195 -19.09 17.71 -11.91
C ARG A 195 -18.93 17.97 -10.42
N ILE A 196 -17.71 18.16 -9.93
CA ILE A 196 -17.44 18.48 -8.52
C ILE A 196 -18.07 19.84 -8.15
N ALA A 197 -17.96 20.84 -9.01
CA ALA A 197 -18.58 22.16 -8.79
C ALA A 197 -20.11 22.09 -8.78
N ILE A 198 -20.72 21.28 -9.66
CA ILE A 198 -22.18 21.04 -9.67
C ILE A 198 -22.61 20.34 -8.38
N GLU A 199 -21.88 19.33 -7.93
CA GLU A 199 -22.20 18.61 -6.69
C GLU A 199 -22.03 19.51 -5.45
N ALA A 200 -20.97 20.33 -5.41
CA ALA A 200 -20.78 21.34 -4.37
C ALA A 200 -21.91 22.38 -4.36
N THR A 201 -22.36 22.83 -5.53
CA THR A 201 -23.50 23.75 -5.67
C THR A 201 -24.80 23.11 -5.19
N ARG A 202 -25.01 21.82 -5.47
CA ARG A 202 -26.18 21.07 -5.00
C ARG A 202 -26.18 20.93 -3.47
N ARG A 203 -25.05 20.52 -2.88
CA ARG A 203 -24.89 20.44 -1.41
C ARG A 203 -25.09 21.79 -0.73
N SER A 204 -24.60 22.88 -1.33
CA SER A 204 -24.82 24.25 -0.83
C SER A 204 -26.30 24.66 -0.87
N ARG A 205 -27.04 24.32 -1.94
CA ARG A 205 -28.49 24.57 -2.03
C ARG A 205 -29.28 23.77 -0.99
N GLU A 206 -28.94 22.50 -0.78
CA GLU A 206 -29.58 21.65 0.23
C GLU A 206 -29.36 22.20 1.65
N GLN A 207 -28.15 22.68 1.96
CA GLN A 207 -27.87 23.34 3.24
C GLN A 207 -28.65 24.66 3.39
N ARG A 208 -28.73 25.49 2.35
CA ARG A 208 -29.55 26.73 2.39
C ARG A 208 -31.03 26.45 2.60
N ASN A 209 -31.56 25.39 1.98
CA ASN A 209 -32.96 25.00 2.18
C ASN A 209 -33.22 24.51 3.61
N LYS A 210 -32.30 23.74 4.20
CA LYS A 210 -32.38 23.34 5.61
C LYS A 210 -32.34 24.55 6.55
N ILE A 211 -31.47 25.52 6.28
CA ILE A 211 -31.39 26.77 7.06
C ILE A 211 -32.71 27.53 6.99
N LYS A 212 -33.30 27.69 5.80
CA LYS A 212 -34.61 28.36 5.64
C LYS A 212 -35.74 27.66 6.38
N GLN A 213 -35.78 26.31 6.33
CA GLN A 213 -36.79 25.54 7.07
C GLN A 213 -36.66 25.74 8.59
N LEU A 214 -35.43 25.75 9.10
CA LEU A 214 -35.16 26.02 10.52
C LEU A 214 -35.53 27.47 10.91
N GLU A 215 -35.25 28.46 10.05
CA GLU A 215 -35.69 29.84 10.28
C GLU A 215 -37.21 29.99 10.31
N GLU A 216 -37.91 29.31 9.39
CA GLU A 216 -39.38 29.29 9.38
C GLU A 216 -39.96 28.61 10.63
N GLU A 217 -39.39 27.49 11.07
CA GLU A 217 -39.80 26.83 12.33
C GLU A 217 -39.54 27.72 13.55
N ILE A 218 -38.39 28.38 13.64
CA ILE A 218 -38.07 29.32 14.73
C ILE A 218 -39.03 30.51 14.72
N SER A 219 -39.41 31.04 13.55
CA SER A 219 -40.36 32.15 13.45
C SER A 219 -41.79 31.74 13.84
N LYS A 220 -42.22 30.52 13.46
CA LYS A 220 -43.48 29.92 13.90
C LYS A 220 -43.49 29.66 15.40
N GLU A 221 -42.38 29.22 15.99
CA GLU A 221 -42.28 29.07 17.44
C GLU A 221 -42.33 30.41 18.17
N ARG A 222 -41.64 31.45 17.67
CA ARG A 222 -41.69 32.79 18.27
C ARG A 222 -43.09 33.38 18.24
N SER A 223 -43.77 33.33 17.09
CA SER A 223 -45.16 33.80 16.97
C SER A 223 -46.14 33.01 17.85
N ARG A 224 -45.92 31.70 18.02
CA ARG A 224 -46.69 30.87 18.96
C ARG A 224 -46.42 31.24 20.43
N ARG A 225 -45.17 31.57 20.79
CA ARG A 225 -44.83 32.06 22.14
C ARG A 225 -45.42 33.45 22.41
N GLU A 226 -45.40 34.35 21.43
CA GLU A 226 -45.96 35.70 21.54
C GLU A 226 -47.49 35.69 21.64
N SER A 227 -48.18 34.85 20.88
CA SER A 227 -49.63 34.66 21.00
C SER A 227 -50.05 34.07 22.35
N ILE A 228 -49.29 33.13 22.91
CA ILE A 228 -49.52 32.59 24.27
C ILE A 228 -49.27 33.67 25.33
N ALA A 229 -48.24 34.51 25.15
CA ALA A 229 -47.95 35.63 26.05
C ALA A 229 -49.03 36.73 25.98
N GLY A 230 -49.54 37.03 24.79
CA GLY A 230 -50.65 37.96 24.56
C GLY A 230 -51.97 37.47 25.17
N ALA A 231 -52.29 36.18 25.02
CA ALA A 231 -53.48 35.57 25.61
C ALA A 231 -53.47 35.58 27.16
N ARG A 232 -52.28 35.58 27.78
CA ARG A 232 -52.14 35.75 29.25
C ARG A 232 -52.31 37.19 29.71
N ARG A 233 -52.02 38.19 28.88
CA ARG A 233 -52.25 39.62 29.20
C ARG A 233 -53.73 40.02 29.13
N ASN A 234 -54.52 39.35 28.29
CA ASN A 234 -55.95 39.66 28.10
C ASN A 234 -56.89 38.96 29.12
N LYS A 235 -56.33 38.29 30.14
CA LYS A 235 -57.06 37.59 31.22
C LYS A 235 -56.88 38.25 32.61
N LYS A 236 -56.35 39.47 32.66
CA LYS A 236 -56.36 40.35 33.84
C LYS A 236 -57.23 41.55 33.52
#